data_AF-A0A380EBU4-F1
#
_entry.id   AF-A0A380EBU4-F1
#
_cell.length_a   1.000
_cell.length_b   1.000
_cell.length_c   1.000
_cell.angle_alpha   90.00
_cell.angle_beta   90.00
_cell.angle_gamma   90.00
#
_symmetry.space_group_name_H-M   'P 1'
#
loop_
_entity.id
_entity.type
_entity.pdbx_description
1 polymer ?
#
loop_
_entity_poly.entity_id
_entity_poly.type
_entity_poly.pdbx_seq_one_letter_code
_entity_poly.pdbx_strand_id
1 'polypeptide(L)'
;MQSSALAQAVMAAAVNIDNLSVIKPVIMPVAYKHCALQVYAEHYPIVGKNLLKAIQDVTGLEENDPVIQAWAKAYGVIADVFIQIEKEIYDQMMWIGFKPFKITNIKQESEDIKSFTVETEEYDFSEFTPGQYITVDVSSDKLPYRAKRHYSIVSGEKNHLTFGVKRDVTTEHEGEVSTILHDEIKEGDMINLAAPVGGFVLENTTEPQLFLGSGIGVTPLVAMYEAASAKGLDTQMVQVAENEQHLPFKDNFNSIASHHDNAKLYTHLKDKQGYIGAEELQVF
;
A
#
# COMPACT_ATOMS: atom_id res chain seq x y z
N MET A 1 -7.18 6.01 -13.10
CA MET A 1 -7.01 4.93 -14.10
C MET A 1 -5.52 4.63 -14.26
N GLN A 2 -5.10 3.36 -14.27
CA GLN A 2 -3.67 2.97 -14.37
C GLN A 2 -2.96 3.56 -15.61
N SER A 3 -3.70 3.76 -16.72
CA SER A 3 -3.19 4.39 -17.94
C SER A 3 -2.67 5.82 -17.72
N SER A 4 -3.33 6.61 -16.87
CA SER A 4 -2.90 7.98 -16.55
C SER A 4 -1.61 8.00 -15.73
N ALA A 5 -1.45 7.06 -14.80
CA ALA A 5 -0.24 6.95 -13.98
C ALA A 5 0.99 6.57 -14.84
N LEU A 6 0.82 5.63 -15.77
CA LEU A 6 1.87 5.27 -16.72
C LEU A 6 2.25 6.47 -17.61
N ALA A 7 1.26 7.16 -18.18
CA ALA A 7 1.51 8.32 -19.03
C ALA A 7 2.25 9.45 -18.28
N GLN A 8 1.87 9.72 -17.03
CA GLN A 8 2.52 10.71 -16.18
C GLN A 8 3.96 10.31 -15.83
N ALA A 9 4.22 9.05 -15.48
CA ALA A 9 5.57 8.56 -15.18
C ALA A 9 6.48 8.65 -16.41
N VAL A 10 5.98 8.22 -17.57
CA VAL A 10 6.71 8.31 -18.84
C VAL A 10 6.99 9.77 -19.22
N MET A 11 6.01 10.67 -19.06
CA MET A 11 6.21 12.10 -19.33
C MET A 11 7.20 12.74 -18.36
N ALA A 12 7.10 12.44 -17.06
CA ALA A 12 8.02 12.96 -16.06
C ALA A 12 9.46 12.51 -16.33
N ALA A 13 9.65 11.25 -16.72
CA ALA A 13 10.96 10.73 -17.09
C ALA A 13 11.48 11.33 -18.40
N ALA A 14 10.64 11.51 -19.43
CA ALA A 14 11.02 12.13 -20.69
C ALA A 14 11.44 13.60 -20.51
N VAL A 15 10.75 14.37 -19.67
CA VAL A 15 11.06 15.78 -19.39
C VAL A 15 12.35 15.94 -18.58
N ASN A 16 12.73 14.94 -17.78
CA ASN A 16 13.88 15.01 -16.86
C ASN A 16 15.00 14.03 -17.23
N ILE A 17 15.11 13.63 -18.50
CA ILE A 17 16.06 12.59 -18.95
C ILE A 17 17.52 12.92 -18.62
N ASP A 18 17.87 14.21 -18.50
CA ASP A 18 19.21 14.69 -18.16
C ASP A 18 19.51 14.69 -16.65
N ASN A 19 18.49 14.55 -15.78
CA ASN A 19 18.67 14.55 -14.32
C ASN A 19 17.62 13.68 -13.61
N LEU A 20 17.82 12.37 -13.71
CA LEU A 20 16.91 11.36 -13.16
C LEU A 20 16.89 11.34 -11.62
N SER A 21 17.82 12.03 -10.94
CA SER A 21 17.77 12.21 -9.48
C SER A 21 16.57 13.06 -9.04
N VAL A 22 16.11 14.00 -9.88
CA VAL A 22 14.96 14.89 -9.59
C VAL A 22 13.64 14.12 -9.59
N ILE A 23 13.55 13.03 -10.34
CA ILE A 23 12.33 12.21 -10.40
C ILE A 23 12.26 11.17 -9.29
N LYS A 24 13.29 11.05 -8.42
CA LYS A 24 13.32 10.06 -7.33
C LYS A 24 12.03 10.06 -6.49
N PRO A 25 11.48 11.20 -6.02
CA PRO A 25 10.24 11.21 -5.24
C PRO A 25 9.02 10.67 -6.02
N VAL A 26 9.02 10.79 -7.35
CA VAL A 26 7.93 10.34 -8.22
C VAL A 26 8.04 8.84 -8.55
N ILE A 27 9.27 8.33 -8.68
CA ILE A 27 9.51 6.92 -9.04
C ILE A 27 9.49 5.98 -7.84
N MET A 28 9.90 6.43 -6.64
CA MET A 28 9.96 5.56 -5.46
C MET A 28 8.63 4.87 -5.14
N PRO A 29 7.46 5.55 -5.16
CA PRO A 29 6.18 4.88 -4.96
C PRO A 29 5.88 3.77 -5.98
N VAL A 30 6.39 3.89 -7.21
CA VAL A 30 6.25 2.87 -8.26
C VAL A 30 7.22 1.73 -8.02
N ALA A 31 8.49 2.03 -7.71
CA ALA A 31 9.52 1.03 -7.42
C ALA A 31 9.11 0.12 -6.24
N TYR A 32 8.57 0.69 -5.15
CA TYR A 32 8.05 -0.11 -4.04
C TYR A 32 6.95 -1.08 -4.49
N LYS A 33 6.02 -0.64 -5.35
CA LYS A 33 4.94 -1.49 -5.87
C LYS A 33 5.47 -2.58 -6.80
N HIS A 34 6.47 -2.26 -7.63
CA HIS A 34 7.15 -3.23 -8.48
C HIS A 34 7.79 -4.35 -7.65
N CYS A 35 8.56 -4.00 -6.62
CA CYS A 35 9.15 -4.97 -5.70
C CYS A 35 8.08 -5.79 -4.98
N ALA A 36 7.02 -5.15 -4.48
CA ALA A 36 5.91 -5.83 -3.83
C ALA A 36 5.20 -6.85 -4.74
N LEU A 37 5.11 -6.56 -6.04
CA LEU A 37 4.46 -7.40 -7.05
C LEU A 37 5.39 -8.45 -7.69
N GLN A 38 6.68 -8.45 -7.32
CA GLN A 38 7.74 -9.30 -7.88
C GLN A 38 8.03 -8.98 -9.36
N VAL A 39 8.18 -7.69 -9.68
CA VAL A 39 8.70 -7.25 -10.97
C VAL A 39 10.22 -7.39 -10.97
N TYR A 40 10.76 -8.13 -11.95
CA TYR A 40 12.19 -8.37 -12.10
C TYR A 40 12.72 -7.73 -13.39
N ALA A 41 14.04 -7.58 -13.49
CA ALA A 41 14.71 -6.99 -14.65
C ALA A 41 14.32 -7.67 -15.98
N GLU A 42 14.13 -9.00 -15.96
CA GLU A 42 13.68 -9.78 -17.13
C GLU A 42 12.25 -9.44 -17.62
N HIS A 43 11.43 -8.76 -16.82
CA HIS A 43 10.10 -8.29 -17.22
C HIS A 43 10.14 -6.96 -18.01
N TYR A 44 11.21 -6.17 -17.90
CA TYR A 44 11.29 -4.89 -18.62
C TYR A 44 11.29 -5.05 -20.14
N PRO A 45 12.05 -5.97 -20.75
CA PRO A 45 12.06 -6.14 -22.20
C PRO A 45 10.68 -6.37 -22.82
N ILE A 46 9.81 -7.15 -22.16
CA ILE A 46 8.45 -7.40 -22.68
C ILE A 46 7.57 -6.16 -22.56
N VAL A 47 7.70 -5.36 -21.50
CA VAL A 47 6.98 -4.10 -21.35
C VAL A 47 7.43 -3.10 -22.42
N GLY A 48 8.74 -2.92 -22.59
CA GLY A 48 9.30 -2.02 -23.60
C GLY A 48 8.85 -2.36 -25.02
N LYS A 49 8.90 -3.66 -25.39
CA LYS A 49 8.45 -4.13 -26.71
C LYS A 49 6.98 -3.78 -26.96
N ASN A 50 6.10 -4.06 -26.00
CA ASN A 50 4.67 -3.81 -26.17
C ASN A 50 4.32 -2.31 -26.12
N LEU A 51 5.05 -1.52 -25.34
CA LEU A 51 4.90 -0.06 -25.31
C LEU A 51 5.24 0.54 -26.67
N LEU A 52 6.39 0.20 -27.25
CA LEU A 52 6.80 0.70 -28.56
C LEU A 52 5.82 0.26 -29.65
N LYS A 53 5.33 -0.99 -29.58
CA LYS A 53 4.31 -1.47 -30.52
C LYS A 53 3.01 -0.68 -30.40
N ALA A 54 2.56 -0.38 -29.18
CA ALA A 54 1.36 0.44 -28.96
C ALA A 54 1.54 1.87 -29.52
N ILE A 55 2.73 2.47 -29.37
CA ILE A 55 3.02 3.78 -29.96
C ILE A 55 2.96 3.71 -31.48
N GLN A 56 3.56 2.69 -32.10
CA GLN A 56 3.49 2.48 -33.56
C GLN A 56 2.04 2.33 -34.04
N ASP A 57 1.24 1.51 -33.36
CA ASP A 57 -0.14 1.23 -33.76
C ASP A 57 -1.04 2.49 -33.65
N VAL A 58 -0.78 3.38 -32.69
CA VAL A 58 -1.52 4.64 -32.52
C VAL A 58 -1.05 5.72 -33.50
N THR A 59 0.25 5.81 -33.76
CA THR A 59 0.85 6.90 -34.55
C THR A 59 0.99 6.58 -36.03
N GLY A 60 0.96 5.29 -36.41
CA GLY A 60 1.29 4.81 -37.75
C GLY A 60 2.78 4.89 -38.10
N LEU A 61 3.65 5.15 -37.13
CA LEU A 61 5.10 5.21 -37.35
C LEU A 61 5.70 3.81 -37.51
N GLU A 62 6.63 3.68 -38.43
CA GLU A 62 7.38 2.44 -38.67
C GLU A 62 8.45 2.22 -37.59
N GLU A 63 8.92 0.98 -37.44
CA GLU A 63 9.93 0.63 -36.43
C GLU A 63 11.23 1.43 -36.56
N ASN A 64 11.65 1.71 -37.79
CA ASN A 64 12.88 2.46 -38.09
C ASN A 64 12.71 3.99 -37.98
N ASP A 65 11.51 4.48 -37.65
CA ASP A 65 11.27 5.90 -37.50
C ASP A 65 12.15 6.49 -36.38
N PRO A 66 12.83 7.64 -36.61
CA PRO A 66 13.67 8.27 -35.59
C PRO A 66 12.97 8.51 -34.24
N VAL A 67 11.65 8.77 -34.25
CA VAL A 67 10.86 8.97 -33.03
C VAL A 67 10.72 7.66 -32.25
N ILE A 68 10.44 6.54 -32.94
CA ILE A 68 10.36 5.22 -32.30
C ILE A 68 11.71 4.81 -31.73
N GLN A 69 12.80 5.05 -32.46
CA GLN A 69 14.16 4.78 -32.00
C GLN A 69 14.55 5.65 -30.79
N ALA A 70 14.10 6.90 -30.73
CA ALA A 70 14.28 7.78 -29.57
C ALA A 70 13.52 7.25 -28.35
N TRP A 71 12.27 6.82 -28.52
CA TRP A 71 11.48 6.19 -27.46
C TRP A 71 12.11 4.89 -26.94
N ALA A 72 12.65 4.06 -27.82
CA ALA A 72 13.33 2.83 -27.42
C ALA A 72 14.54 3.11 -26.51
N LYS A 73 15.35 4.12 -26.88
CA LYS A 73 16.49 4.57 -26.06
C LYS A 73 16.04 5.15 -24.72
N ALA A 74 15.03 6.02 -24.73
CA ALA A 74 14.48 6.63 -23.52
C ALA A 74 13.93 5.56 -22.57
N TYR A 75 13.18 4.58 -23.09
CA TYR A 75 12.70 3.45 -22.30
C TYR A 75 13.84 2.68 -21.64
N GLY A 76 14.92 2.37 -22.38
CA GLY A 76 16.08 1.68 -21.82
C GLY A 76 16.70 2.44 -20.63
N VAL A 77 16.94 3.74 -20.78
CA VAL A 77 17.48 4.59 -19.70
C VAL A 77 16.57 4.58 -18.47
N ILE A 78 15.25 4.67 -18.66
CA ILE A 78 14.28 4.66 -17.58
C ILE A 78 14.24 3.29 -16.89
N ALA A 79 14.18 2.22 -17.68
CA ALA A 79 14.19 0.84 -17.19
C ALA A 79 15.43 0.56 -16.34
N ASP A 80 16.61 0.97 -16.79
CA ASP A 80 17.86 0.78 -16.05
C ASP A 80 17.83 1.48 -14.67
N VAL A 81 17.26 2.69 -14.59
CA VAL A 81 17.07 3.39 -13.32
C VAL A 81 16.13 2.64 -12.38
N PHE A 82 14.97 2.19 -12.89
CA PHE A 82 14.05 1.41 -12.07
C PHE A 82 14.67 0.10 -11.59
N ILE A 83 15.36 -0.64 -12.47
CA ILE A 83 16.04 -1.90 -12.14
C ILE A 83 17.07 -1.68 -11.03
N GLN A 84 17.86 -0.61 -11.10
CA GLN A 84 18.87 -0.30 -10.08
C GLN A 84 18.23 0.03 -8.72
N ILE A 85 17.16 0.84 -8.72
CA ILE A 85 16.44 1.20 -7.48
C ILE A 85 15.72 -0.01 -6.89
N GLU A 86 15.07 -0.81 -7.72
CA GLU A 86 14.35 -2.01 -7.30
C GLU A 86 15.30 -3.05 -6.72
N LYS A 87 16.51 -3.17 -7.27
CA LYS A 87 17.56 -3.99 -6.69
C LYS A 87 17.91 -3.55 -5.27
N GLU A 88 18.11 -2.24 -5.04
CA GLU A 88 18.38 -1.71 -3.69
C GLU A 88 17.22 -1.98 -2.72
N ILE A 89 15.98 -1.90 -3.20
CA ILE A 89 14.80 -2.23 -2.38
C ILE A 89 14.78 -3.73 -2.07
N TYR A 90 14.96 -4.61 -3.07
CA TYR A 90 15.00 -6.07 -2.87
C TYR A 90 16.08 -6.50 -1.87
N ASP A 91 17.26 -5.87 -1.91
CA ASP A 91 18.36 -6.15 -0.99
C ASP A 91 18.01 -5.80 0.47
N GLN A 92 17.01 -4.93 0.68
CA GLN A 92 16.52 -4.51 2.01
C GLN A 92 15.22 -5.22 2.44
N MET A 93 14.57 -5.98 1.55
CA MET A 93 13.34 -6.67 1.90
C MET A 93 13.62 -7.82 2.87
N MET A 94 12.76 -7.94 3.89
CA MET A 94 12.83 -9.02 4.89
C MET A 94 12.81 -10.42 4.25
N TRP A 95 12.13 -10.57 3.11
CA TRP A 95 12.26 -11.70 2.20
C TRP A 95 11.93 -11.32 0.76
N ILE A 96 12.36 -12.15 -0.20
CA ILE A 96 12.04 -12.01 -1.62
C ILE A 96 11.01 -13.07 -2.03
N GLY A 97 10.09 -12.69 -2.92
CA GLY A 97 9.02 -13.54 -3.41
C GLY A 97 7.80 -13.59 -2.49
N PHE A 98 6.86 -14.44 -2.86
CA PHE A 98 5.70 -14.75 -2.02
C PHE A 98 6.02 -15.97 -1.15
N LYS A 99 5.84 -15.82 0.16
CA LYS A 99 6.02 -16.89 1.15
C LYS A 99 4.70 -17.22 1.83
N PRO A 100 4.43 -18.50 2.13
CA PRO A 100 3.20 -18.90 2.78
C PRO A 100 3.29 -18.62 4.29
N PHE A 101 2.26 -18.00 4.85
CA PHE A 101 2.11 -17.76 6.28
C PHE A 101 0.76 -18.29 6.75
N LYS A 102 0.71 -18.82 7.97
CA LYS A 102 -0.53 -19.35 8.54
C LYS A 102 -1.34 -18.21 9.15
N ILE A 103 -2.63 -18.15 8.84
CA ILE A 103 -3.56 -17.22 9.47
C ILE A 103 -3.96 -17.78 10.84
N THR A 104 -3.68 -17.03 11.89
CA THR A 104 -3.93 -17.46 13.28
C THR A 104 -5.16 -16.83 13.89
N ASN A 105 -5.57 -15.66 13.38
CA ASN A 105 -6.74 -14.94 13.88
C ASN A 105 -7.40 -14.13 12.77
N ILE A 106 -8.73 -14.15 12.74
CA ILE A 106 -9.55 -13.27 11.90
C ILE A 106 -10.56 -12.54 12.79
N LYS A 107 -10.44 -11.21 12.90
CA LYS A 107 -11.33 -10.40 13.74
C LYS A 107 -12.20 -9.47 12.90
N GLN A 108 -13.49 -9.39 13.21
CA GLN A 108 -14.38 -8.38 12.64
C GLN A 108 -14.12 -7.03 13.33
N GLU A 109 -13.69 -6.02 12.58
CA GLU A 109 -13.32 -4.70 13.11
C GLU A 109 -14.43 -3.65 12.94
N SER A 110 -15.24 -3.78 11.89
CA SER A 110 -16.43 -2.96 11.59
C SER A 110 -17.45 -3.81 10.85
N GLU A 111 -18.56 -3.26 10.36
CA GLU A 111 -19.53 -3.98 9.53
C GLU A 111 -18.90 -4.60 8.26
N ASP A 112 -17.94 -3.90 7.64
CA ASP A 112 -17.36 -4.24 6.34
C ASP A 112 -15.84 -4.51 6.38
N ILE A 113 -15.20 -4.46 7.56
CA ILE A 113 -13.74 -4.65 7.70
C ILE A 113 -13.43 -5.82 8.61
N LYS A 114 -12.53 -6.69 8.14
CA LYS A 114 -11.87 -7.73 8.93
C LYS A 114 -10.38 -7.44 9.03
N SER A 115 -9.78 -7.83 10.15
CA SER A 115 -8.33 -7.94 10.29
C SER A 115 -7.90 -9.40 10.27
N PHE A 116 -6.71 -9.64 9.72
CA PHE A 116 -6.12 -10.95 9.57
C PHE A 116 -4.74 -10.92 10.21
N THR A 117 -4.49 -11.83 11.14
CA THR A 117 -3.19 -12.00 11.78
C THR A 117 -2.52 -13.25 11.22
N VAL A 118 -1.26 -13.11 10.82
CA VAL A 118 -0.41 -14.22 10.40
C VAL A 118 0.73 -14.44 11.38
N GLU A 119 1.23 -15.67 11.45
CA GLU A 119 2.39 -16.03 12.28
C GLU A 119 3.60 -16.49 11.46
N THR A 120 4.80 -16.31 12.03
CA THR A 120 6.07 -16.84 11.50
C THR A 120 7.04 -17.14 12.63
N GLU A 121 7.93 -18.11 12.40
CA GLU A 121 9.11 -18.36 13.24
C GLU A 121 10.42 -17.90 12.56
N GLU A 122 10.36 -17.52 11.28
CA GLU A 122 11.55 -17.22 10.46
C GLU A 122 11.91 -15.73 10.41
N TYR A 123 10.94 -14.84 10.58
CA TYR A 123 11.10 -13.40 10.36
C TYR A 123 10.65 -12.60 11.58
N ASP A 124 11.32 -11.49 11.87
CA ASP A 124 10.91 -10.58 12.94
C ASP A 124 9.95 -9.52 12.39
N PHE A 125 8.64 -9.75 12.52
CA PHE A 125 7.65 -8.80 12.01
C PHE A 125 7.57 -7.49 12.79
N SER A 126 8.30 -7.33 13.91
CA SER A 126 8.41 -6.03 14.59
C SER A 126 9.34 -5.05 13.88
N GLU A 127 10.16 -5.52 12.93
CA GLU A 127 11.10 -4.68 12.18
C GLU A 127 10.47 -3.92 10.99
N PHE A 128 9.15 -4.07 10.76
CA PHE A 128 8.46 -3.26 9.75
C PHE A 128 8.45 -1.78 10.14
N THR A 129 8.43 -0.90 9.14
CA THR A 129 8.24 0.54 9.41
C THR A 129 6.74 0.86 9.45
N PRO A 130 6.22 1.50 10.53
CA PRO A 130 4.84 1.95 10.59
C PRO A 130 4.41 2.74 9.37
N GLY A 131 3.36 2.25 8.71
CA GLY A 131 2.84 2.78 7.44
C GLY A 131 3.09 1.92 6.20
N GLN A 132 4.04 0.99 6.28
CA GLN A 132 4.26 0.01 5.22
C GLN A 132 3.06 -0.91 4.99
N TYR A 133 3.07 -1.59 3.85
CA TYR A 133 2.08 -2.58 3.45
C TYR A 133 2.74 -3.90 3.07
N ILE A 134 2.00 -4.99 3.23
CA ILE A 134 2.32 -6.29 2.62
C ILE A 134 1.54 -6.45 1.31
N THR A 135 1.92 -7.45 0.50
CA THR A 135 1.13 -7.84 -0.67
C THR A 135 0.66 -9.27 -0.53
N VAL A 136 -0.66 -9.45 -0.58
CA VAL A 136 -1.31 -10.76 -0.60
C VAL A 136 -1.36 -11.27 -2.03
N ASP A 137 -1.14 -12.56 -2.23
CA ASP A 137 -1.31 -13.28 -3.50
C ASP A 137 -2.24 -14.49 -3.33
N VAL A 138 -3.46 -14.40 -3.84
CA VAL A 138 -4.50 -15.44 -3.69
C VAL A 138 -4.83 -16.12 -5.01
N SER A 139 -5.32 -17.35 -4.89
CA SER A 139 -6.00 -18.10 -5.95
C SER A 139 -7.37 -18.54 -5.44
N SER A 140 -8.36 -18.58 -6.32
CA SER A 140 -9.71 -19.07 -6.03
C SER A 140 -10.26 -19.75 -7.28
N ASP A 141 -11.13 -20.74 -7.13
CA ASP A 141 -11.82 -21.40 -8.24
C ASP A 141 -12.70 -20.42 -9.05
N LYS A 142 -13.00 -19.24 -8.48
CA LYS A 142 -13.72 -18.15 -9.14
C LYS A 142 -12.85 -17.35 -10.12
N LEU A 143 -11.52 -17.46 -10.06
CA LEU A 143 -10.61 -16.66 -10.85
C LEU A 143 -9.72 -17.55 -11.75
N PRO A 144 -9.58 -17.24 -13.05
CA PRO A 144 -8.69 -17.99 -13.94
C PRO A 144 -7.20 -17.63 -13.73
N TYR A 145 -6.89 -16.75 -12.79
CA TYR A 145 -5.56 -16.24 -12.50
C TYR A 145 -5.36 -16.02 -11.00
N ARG A 146 -4.10 -15.83 -10.59
CA ARG A 146 -3.77 -15.37 -9.24
C ARG A 146 -3.98 -13.87 -9.15
N ALA A 147 -4.52 -13.40 -8.03
CA ALA A 147 -4.81 -12.00 -7.81
C ALA A 147 -3.99 -11.46 -6.63
N LYS A 148 -3.28 -10.35 -6.89
CA LYS A 148 -2.42 -9.68 -5.91
C LYS A 148 -3.02 -8.37 -5.45
N ARG A 149 -3.00 -8.07 -4.14
CA ARG A 149 -3.42 -6.76 -3.58
C ARG A 149 -2.56 -6.36 -2.39
N HIS A 150 -2.37 -5.06 -2.23
CA HIS A 150 -1.63 -4.47 -1.11
C HIS A 150 -2.58 -4.22 0.07
N TYR A 151 -2.12 -4.53 1.28
CA TYR A 151 -2.82 -4.20 2.52
C TYR A 151 -1.84 -3.60 3.53
N SER A 152 -2.18 -2.42 4.05
CA SER A 152 -1.38 -1.77 5.09
C SER A 152 -1.34 -2.61 6.35
N ILE A 153 -0.20 -2.57 7.03
CA ILE A 153 0.01 -3.27 8.29
C ILE A 153 -0.64 -2.45 9.40
N VAL A 154 -1.48 -3.11 10.20
CA VAL A 154 -2.13 -2.55 11.40
C VAL A 154 -1.15 -2.59 12.57
N SER A 155 -0.49 -3.73 12.75
CA SER A 155 0.51 -3.96 13.79
C SER A 155 1.46 -5.09 13.40
N GLY A 156 2.66 -5.06 13.97
CA GLY A 156 3.69 -6.10 13.82
C GLY A 156 4.41 -6.30 15.14
N GLU A 157 4.45 -7.54 15.59
CA GLU A 157 5.23 -8.04 16.73
C GLU A 157 6.23 -9.06 16.22
N LYS A 158 7.14 -9.55 17.07
CA LYS A 158 8.21 -10.47 16.64
C LYS A 158 7.75 -11.59 15.71
N ASN A 159 6.68 -12.29 16.08
CA ASN A 159 6.19 -13.46 15.33
C ASN A 159 4.82 -13.23 14.67
N HIS A 160 4.23 -12.04 14.77
CA HIS A 160 2.85 -11.79 14.32
C HIS A 160 2.73 -10.50 13.52
N LEU A 161 1.98 -10.55 12.43
CA LEU A 161 1.64 -9.37 11.63
C LEU A 161 0.15 -9.34 11.38
N THR A 162 -0.47 -8.19 11.61
CA THR A 162 -1.90 -7.98 11.37
C THR A 162 -2.12 -6.96 10.25
N PHE A 163 -3.01 -7.26 9.31
CA PHE A 163 -3.42 -6.34 8.25
C PHE A 163 -4.95 -6.26 8.14
N GLY A 164 -5.46 -5.10 7.69
CA GLY A 164 -6.88 -4.81 7.57
C GLY A 164 -7.41 -4.92 6.15
N VAL A 165 -8.60 -5.50 5.97
CA VAL A 165 -9.26 -5.71 4.68
C VAL A 165 -10.71 -5.25 4.75
N LYS A 166 -11.05 -4.23 3.98
CA LYS A 166 -12.45 -3.87 3.69
C LYS A 166 -13.02 -4.77 2.61
N ARG A 167 -14.24 -5.27 2.81
CA ARG A 167 -15.02 -5.99 1.79
C ARG A 167 -15.54 -5.00 0.77
N ASP A 168 -14.99 -5.03 -0.43
CA ASP A 168 -15.34 -4.08 -1.50
C ASP A 168 -16.45 -4.65 -2.37
N VAL A 169 -17.69 -4.48 -1.94
CA VAL A 169 -18.87 -4.94 -2.68
C VAL A 169 -19.90 -3.83 -2.74
N THR A 170 -20.35 -3.55 -3.96
CA THR A 170 -21.44 -2.62 -4.27
C THR A 170 -22.45 -3.32 -5.17
N THR A 171 -23.53 -2.64 -5.55
CA THR A 171 -24.51 -3.18 -6.50
C THR A 171 -23.93 -3.48 -7.89
N GLU A 172 -22.84 -2.81 -8.28
CA GLU A 172 -22.26 -2.90 -9.63
C GLU A 172 -20.84 -3.50 -9.65
N HIS A 173 -20.23 -3.73 -8.48
CA HIS A 173 -18.85 -4.17 -8.35
C HIS A 173 -18.67 -5.16 -7.21
N GLU A 174 -17.90 -6.22 -7.47
CA GLU A 174 -17.44 -7.17 -6.47
C GLU A 174 -15.91 -7.28 -6.53
N GLY A 175 -15.24 -6.89 -5.45
CA GLY A 175 -13.78 -6.85 -5.36
C GLY A 175 -13.18 -8.22 -5.13
N GLU A 176 -12.56 -8.78 -6.18
CA GLU A 176 -11.98 -10.13 -6.25
C GLU A 176 -11.27 -10.61 -4.97
N VAL A 177 -10.18 -9.94 -4.56
CA VAL A 177 -9.37 -10.40 -3.42
C VAL A 177 -10.05 -10.13 -2.09
N SER A 178 -10.79 -9.02 -1.98
CA SER A 178 -11.48 -8.68 -0.73
C SER A 178 -12.57 -9.69 -0.39
N THR A 179 -13.32 -10.19 -1.38
CA THR A 179 -14.35 -11.20 -1.17
C THR A 179 -13.74 -12.57 -0.91
N ILE A 180 -12.65 -12.95 -1.59
CA ILE A 180 -11.91 -14.18 -1.27
C ILE A 180 -11.45 -14.16 0.20
N LEU A 181 -10.80 -13.07 0.64
CA LEU A 181 -10.32 -12.96 2.03
C LEU A 181 -11.48 -12.97 3.04
N HIS A 182 -12.61 -12.34 2.74
CA HIS A 182 -13.75 -12.28 3.66
C HIS A 182 -14.57 -13.57 3.72
N ASP A 183 -14.74 -14.24 2.59
CA ASP A 183 -15.77 -15.27 2.41
C ASP A 183 -15.17 -16.69 2.32
N GLU A 184 -13.93 -16.84 1.86
CA GLU A 184 -13.29 -18.15 1.61
C GLU A 184 -12.21 -18.50 2.65
N ILE A 185 -11.41 -17.52 3.05
CA ILE A 185 -10.27 -17.71 3.96
C ILE A 185 -10.72 -17.86 5.42
N LYS A 186 -10.09 -18.80 6.13
CA LYS A 186 -10.36 -19.13 7.54
C LYS A 186 -9.07 -19.20 8.35
N GLU A 187 -9.21 -19.13 9.67
CA GLU A 187 -8.12 -19.43 10.58
C GLU A 187 -7.59 -20.85 10.34
N GLY A 188 -6.26 -20.99 10.34
CA GLY A 188 -5.55 -22.22 9.99
C GLY A 188 -5.16 -22.30 8.51
N ASP A 189 -5.75 -21.51 7.62
CA ASP A 189 -5.35 -21.48 6.21
C ASP A 189 -3.99 -20.82 6.00
N MET A 190 -3.35 -21.13 4.87
CA MET A 190 -2.11 -20.51 4.43
C MET A 190 -2.39 -19.37 3.46
N ILE A 191 -1.72 -18.24 3.64
CA ILE A 191 -1.78 -17.07 2.74
C ILE A 191 -0.37 -16.70 2.27
N ASN A 192 -0.24 -16.41 0.98
CA ASN A 192 1.03 -16.02 0.40
C ASN A 192 1.23 -14.50 0.50
N LEU A 193 2.31 -14.08 1.17
CA LEU A 193 2.65 -12.66 1.36
C LEU A 193 4.02 -12.33 0.74
N ALA A 194 4.11 -11.16 0.11
CA ALA A 194 5.39 -10.47 -0.11
C ALA A 194 5.70 -9.54 1.09
N ALA A 195 6.98 -9.29 1.32
CA ALA A 195 7.46 -8.59 2.52
C ALA A 195 6.93 -7.15 2.65
N PRO A 196 6.89 -6.61 3.89
CA PRO A 196 6.59 -5.21 4.13
C PRO A 196 7.45 -4.28 3.28
N VAL A 197 6.80 -3.33 2.60
CA VAL A 197 7.46 -2.32 1.77
C VAL A 197 6.60 -1.06 1.67
N GLY A 198 7.18 0.03 1.21
CA GLY A 198 6.47 1.29 0.96
C GLY A 198 7.14 2.49 1.62
N GLY A 199 6.92 3.67 1.03
CA GLY A 199 7.48 4.94 1.50
C GLY A 199 6.50 5.84 2.24
N PHE A 200 5.28 5.39 2.50
CA PHE A 200 4.35 6.13 3.37
C PHE A 200 4.64 5.74 4.81
N VAL A 201 5.56 6.45 5.45
CA VAL A 201 6.08 6.13 6.79
C VAL A 201 6.09 7.37 7.67
N LEU A 202 6.17 7.18 8.99
CA LEU A 202 6.34 8.28 9.95
C LEU A 202 7.77 8.87 9.83
N GLU A 203 7.92 9.98 9.10
CA GLU A 203 9.23 10.62 8.88
C GLU A 203 9.62 11.64 9.96
N ASN A 204 8.69 12.51 10.35
CA ASN A 204 8.94 13.52 11.37
C ASN A 204 8.61 12.96 12.75
N THR A 205 9.64 12.69 13.55
CA THR A 205 9.48 12.08 14.88
C THR A 205 9.89 13.03 16.01
N THR A 206 9.86 14.34 15.76
CA THR A 206 10.20 15.37 16.77
C THR A 206 9.12 16.43 16.94
N GLU A 207 8.22 16.58 15.97
CA GLU A 207 7.12 17.55 16.01
C GLU A 207 5.78 16.88 16.32
N PRO A 208 4.78 17.63 16.83
CA PRO A 208 3.41 17.15 16.98
C PRO A 208 2.85 16.56 15.68
N GLN A 209 2.07 15.48 15.79
CA GLN A 209 1.52 14.75 14.65
C GLN A 209 -0.01 14.79 14.63
N LEU A 210 -0.58 15.12 13.47
CA LEU A 210 -2.00 14.98 13.18
C LEU A 210 -2.21 13.85 12.17
N PHE A 211 -2.88 12.79 12.59
CA PHE A 211 -3.29 11.68 11.75
C PHE A 211 -4.77 11.86 11.36
N LEU A 212 -5.05 11.85 10.05
CA LEU A 212 -6.42 11.94 9.52
C LEU A 212 -6.70 10.72 8.66
N GLY A 213 -7.64 9.88 9.10
CA GLY A 213 -8.01 8.66 8.38
C GLY A 213 -9.51 8.53 8.19
N SER A 214 -9.92 8.03 7.02
CA SER A 214 -11.33 7.78 6.70
C SER A 214 -11.56 6.33 6.28
N GLY A 215 -12.52 5.67 6.91
CA GLY A 215 -12.84 4.25 6.67
C GLY A 215 -11.62 3.36 6.80
N ILE A 216 -11.38 2.47 5.82
CA ILE A 216 -10.22 1.55 5.83
C ILE A 216 -8.86 2.28 5.73
N GLY A 217 -8.84 3.55 5.32
CA GLY A 217 -7.62 4.36 5.25
C GLY A 217 -6.92 4.57 6.60
N VAL A 218 -7.57 4.22 7.71
CA VAL A 218 -6.99 4.29 9.06
C VAL A 218 -5.97 3.17 9.36
N THR A 219 -5.97 2.10 8.57
CA THR A 219 -5.15 0.90 8.79
C THR A 219 -3.66 1.21 9.06
N PRO A 220 -2.93 1.95 8.19
CA PRO A 220 -1.53 2.29 8.47
C PRO A 220 -1.38 3.26 9.66
N LEU A 221 -2.42 4.05 9.93
CA LEU A 221 -2.40 5.08 10.97
C LEU A 221 -2.44 4.47 12.38
N VAL A 222 -2.93 3.24 12.55
CA VAL A 222 -2.86 2.54 13.85
C VAL A 222 -1.40 2.40 14.29
N ALA A 223 -0.55 1.83 13.43
CA ALA A 223 0.87 1.65 13.73
C ALA A 223 1.62 2.99 13.84
N MET A 224 1.31 3.96 12.97
CA MET A 224 1.97 5.28 13.01
C MET A 224 1.61 6.06 14.29
N TYR A 225 0.33 6.03 14.68
CA TYR A 225 -0.15 6.68 15.89
C TYR A 225 0.52 6.09 17.13
N GLU A 226 0.52 4.77 17.28
CA GLU A 226 1.22 4.10 18.39
C GLU A 226 2.72 4.43 18.40
N ALA A 227 3.39 4.37 17.24
CA ALA A 227 4.83 4.65 17.16
C ALA A 227 5.19 6.11 17.51
N ALA A 228 4.34 7.07 17.15
CA ALA A 228 4.52 8.47 17.49
C ALA A 228 4.21 8.72 18.98
N SER A 229 3.11 8.16 19.48
CA SER A 229 2.68 8.32 20.87
C SER A 229 3.69 7.70 21.85
N ALA A 230 4.20 6.50 21.55
CA ALA A 230 5.23 5.83 22.36
C ALA A 230 6.57 6.57 22.41
N LYS A 231 6.83 7.49 21.47
CA LYS A 231 7.98 8.40 21.49
C LYS A 231 7.75 9.67 22.32
N GLY A 232 6.55 9.84 22.90
CA GLY A 232 6.19 11.00 23.72
C GLY A 232 5.80 12.24 22.91
N LEU A 233 5.49 12.11 21.61
CA LEU A 233 5.05 13.24 20.78
C LEU A 233 3.59 13.58 21.04
N ASP A 234 3.24 14.86 21.01
CA ASP A 234 1.84 15.27 21.00
C ASP A 234 1.17 14.73 19.73
N THR A 235 0.21 13.83 19.88
CA THR A 235 -0.40 13.09 18.77
C THR A 235 -1.91 13.21 18.80
N GLN A 236 -2.49 13.51 17.65
CA GLN A 236 -3.93 13.62 17.47
C GLN A 236 -4.35 12.71 16.33
N MET A 237 -5.31 11.82 16.59
CA MET A 237 -5.92 10.95 15.58
C MET A 237 -7.36 11.40 15.34
N VAL A 238 -7.69 11.73 14.10
CA VAL A 238 -9.05 12.02 13.65
C VAL A 238 -9.52 10.86 12.77
N GLN A 239 -10.39 10.04 13.35
CA GLN A 239 -11.01 8.90 12.67
C GLN A 239 -12.38 9.30 12.09
N VAL A 240 -12.47 9.29 10.76
CA VAL A 240 -13.69 9.58 10.01
C VAL A 240 -14.35 8.27 9.57
N ALA A 241 -15.65 8.11 9.82
CA ALA A 241 -16.44 6.98 9.35
C ALA A 241 -17.85 7.41 8.93
N GLU A 242 -18.56 6.53 8.21
CA GLU A 242 -19.96 6.77 7.86
C GLU A 242 -20.82 6.91 9.11
N ASN A 243 -20.74 5.92 10.00
CA ASN A 243 -21.46 5.81 11.25
C ASN A 243 -20.66 4.91 12.22
N GLU A 244 -21.21 4.66 13.42
CA GLU A 244 -20.52 3.87 14.46
C GLU A 244 -20.22 2.41 14.06
N GLN A 245 -21.03 1.82 13.19
CA GLN A 245 -20.83 0.44 12.70
C GLN A 245 -19.67 0.36 11.71
N HIS A 246 -19.27 1.48 11.11
CA HIS A 246 -18.19 1.60 10.13
C HIS A 246 -16.90 2.19 10.74
N LEU A 247 -16.77 2.20 12.07
CA LEU A 247 -15.53 2.56 12.77
C LEU A 247 -14.68 1.30 13.02
N PRO A 248 -13.65 1.03 12.21
CA PRO A 248 -12.76 -0.10 12.43
C PRO A 248 -11.72 0.20 13.53
N PHE A 249 -11.12 -0.85 14.11
CA PHE A 249 -9.97 -0.76 15.02
C PHE A 249 -10.19 0.12 16.25
N LYS A 250 -11.45 0.22 16.74
CA LYS A 250 -11.80 1.04 17.91
C LYS A 250 -10.97 0.65 19.13
N ASP A 251 -10.79 -0.65 19.36
CA ASP A 251 -10.03 -1.15 20.51
C ASP A 251 -8.57 -0.68 20.44
N ASN A 252 -7.94 -0.75 19.26
CA ASN A 252 -6.58 -0.29 19.06
C ASN A 252 -6.45 1.20 19.36
N PHE A 253 -7.27 2.05 18.71
CA PHE A 253 -7.17 3.50 18.90
C PHE A 253 -7.49 3.95 20.33
N ASN A 254 -8.52 3.37 20.96
CA ASN A 254 -8.84 3.66 22.36
C ASN A 254 -7.73 3.20 23.30
N SER A 255 -7.13 2.03 23.03
CA SER A 255 -5.99 1.54 23.81
C SER A 255 -4.82 2.53 23.73
N ILE A 256 -4.41 2.95 22.53
CA ILE A 256 -3.31 3.90 22.34
C ILE A 256 -3.59 5.21 23.11
N ALA A 257 -4.77 5.81 22.92
CA ALA A 257 -5.15 7.05 23.58
C ALA A 257 -5.27 6.94 25.12
N SER A 258 -5.50 5.74 25.65
CA SER A 258 -5.56 5.50 27.10
C SER A 258 -4.20 5.18 27.74
N HIS A 259 -3.24 4.67 26.97
CA HIS A 259 -1.90 4.32 27.47
C HIS A 259 -0.92 5.48 27.40
N HIS A 260 -1.16 6.46 26.53
CA HIS A 260 -0.27 7.60 26.30
C HIS A 260 -0.99 8.93 26.57
N ASP A 261 -0.60 9.66 27.63
CA ASP A 261 -1.23 10.94 28.01
C ASP A 261 -1.13 12.03 26.92
N ASN A 262 -0.13 11.90 26.03
CA ASN A 262 0.16 12.76 24.88
C ASN A 262 -0.63 12.35 23.61
N ALA A 263 -1.54 11.39 23.71
CA ALA A 263 -2.28 10.84 22.57
C ALA A 263 -3.78 11.12 22.68
N LYS A 264 -4.34 11.82 21.69
CA LYS A 264 -5.77 12.17 21.63
C LYS A 264 -6.46 11.51 20.45
N LEU A 265 -7.64 10.94 20.69
CA LEU A 265 -8.49 10.34 19.66
C LEU A 265 -9.78 11.15 19.49
N TYR A 266 -10.08 11.50 18.25
CA TYR A 266 -11.29 12.18 17.82
C TYR A 266 -12.02 11.32 16.80
N THR A 267 -13.33 11.19 16.97
CA THR A 267 -14.20 10.45 16.04
C THR A 267 -15.13 11.43 15.33
N HIS A 268 -15.21 11.33 14.02
CA HIS A 268 -16.11 12.11 13.17
C HIS A 268 -17.04 11.17 12.40
N LEU A 269 -18.33 11.25 12.68
CA LEU A 269 -19.36 10.41 12.05
C LEU A 269 -20.12 11.21 11.00
N LYS A 270 -20.00 10.80 9.74
CA LYS A 270 -20.55 11.54 8.59
C LYS A 270 -22.07 11.59 8.60
N ASP A 271 -22.74 10.52 9.03
CA ASP A 271 -24.20 10.45 9.15
C ASP A 271 -24.78 11.49 10.12
N LYS A 272 -24.00 11.88 11.14
CA LYS A 272 -24.40 12.86 12.16
C LYS A 272 -23.84 14.26 11.90
N GLN A 273 -22.61 14.36 11.40
CA GLN A 273 -21.83 15.62 11.36
C GLN A 273 -21.57 16.11 9.92
N GLY A 274 -21.93 15.35 8.89
CA GLY A 274 -21.59 15.68 7.50
C GLY A 274 -20.12 15.44 7.18
N TYR A 275 -19.67 15.97 6.04
CA TYR A 275 -18.25 15.89 5.65
C TYR A 275 -17.40 16.81 6.51
N ILE A 276 -16.21 16.35 6.90
CA ILE A 276 -15.23 17.20 7.58
C ILE A 276 -14.71 18.28 6.61
N GLY A 277 -14.78 19.54 7.00
CA GLY A 277 -14.35 20.69 6.23
C GLY A 277 -13.05 21.31 6.75
N ALA A 278 -12.61 22.38 6.08
CA ALA A 278 -11.39 23.08 6.46
C ALA A 278 -11.52 23.84 7.79
N GLU A 279 -12.71 24.30 8.15
CA GLU A 279 -12.96 25.02 9.41
C GLU A 279 -12.86 24.08 10.61
N GLU A 280 -13.41 22.86 10.51
CA GLU A 280 -13.30 21.86 11.56
C GLU A 280 -11.86 21.38 11.76
N LEU A 281 -11.03 21.39 10.71
CA LEU A 281 -9.62 20.99 10.82
C LEU A 281 -8.74 22.04 11.51
N GLN A 282 -9.16 23.29 11.63
CA GLN A 282 -8.36 24.35 12.28
C GLN A 282 -8.25 24.19 13.81
N VAL A 283 -9.02 23.29 14.41
CA VAL A 283 -9.03 23.06 15.87
C VAL A 283 -7.95 22.09 16.34
N PHE A 284 -7.30 21.38 15.41
CA PHE A 284 -6.29 20.35 15.67
C PHE A 284 -4.89 20.90 15.44
#